data_AF-A0A0U1TGR4-F1
#
_entry.id   AF-A0A0U1TGR4-F1
#
_cell.length_a   1.000
_cell.length_b   1.000
_cell.length_c   1.000
_cell.angle_alpha   90.00
_cell.angle_beta   90.00
_cell.angle_gamma   90.00
#
_symmetry.space_group_name_H-M   'P 1'
#
loop_
_entity.id
_entity.type
_entity.pdbx_description
1 polymer ?
#
loop_
_entity_poly.entity_id
_entity_poly.type
_entity_poly.pdbx_seq_one_letter_code
_entity_poly.pdbx_strand_id
1 'polypeptide(L)'
;MNPIVLTILISSLGLGTTLTFIGSHWLLVWMGLEINTLAIIPLMIRQHHPRAVEATTKYFITQATASALLLFASITNAWTSGEWSLTEMTNPTSATLALTALALKIGLAPLHFWLPEVLQGLDLTTGLILSTWQKLAPFAILLQLYPLLNPNLLLSLGILSTIIGGWGGLNQTQLRKILAYSSIANLGWMITILHYAPNLTLLNLILYIIMTLTTFLLFKIFNSTKINSIASSSTKSPLLSIITLLTLLSLGGLPPLSGFMPKWLILQELTKQSLFIPAIIMALMALLSLFFYLRLCYATTLTMNPNPTNMSSSWRTKPNHPTLILLTSATLSILLLPLTPTIFMLTP
;
A
#
# COMPACT_ATOMS: atom_id res chain seq x y z
N MET A 1 19.91 11.60 -12.48
CA MET A 1 19.62 10.58 -13.52
C MET A 1 19.20 11.29 -14.79
N ASN A 2 19.67 10.84 -15.95
CA ASN A 2 19.28 11.41 -17.25
C ASN A 2 17.74 11.34 -17.40
N PRO A 3 17.05 12.43 -17.79
CA PRO A 3 15.60 12.43 -17.96
C PRO A 3 15.11 11.36 -18.95
N ILE A 4 15.89 11.02 -19.97
CA ILE A 4 15.55 9.97 -20.94
C ILE A 4 15.56 8.59 -20.29
N VAL A 5 16.53 8.32 -19.42
CA VAL A 5 16.58 7.06 -18.66
C VAL A 5 15.40 6.97 -17.71
N LEU A 6 14.97 8.10 -17.12
CA LEU A 6 13.81 8.14 -16.24
C LEU A 6 12.52 7.79 -16.98
N THR A 7 12.31 8.33 -18.18
CA THR A 7 11.11 8.02 -18.97
C THR A 7 11.09 6.55 -19.39
N ILE A 8 12.24 5.98 -19.77
CA ILE A 8 12.36 4.55 -20.11
C ILE A 8 12.06 3.65 -18.90
N LEU A 9 12.53 4.01 -17.70
CA LEU A 9 12.26 3.21 -16.49
C LEU A 9 10.79 3.30 -16.04
N ILE A 10 10.17 4.46 -16.22
CA ILE A 10 8.74 4.61 -15.91
C ILE A 10 7.88 3.87 -16.94
N SER A 11 8.25 3.90 -18.22
CA SER A 11 7.52 3.13 -19.25
C SER A 11 7.70 1.63 -19.06
N SER A 12 8.88 1.14 -18.67
CA SER A 12 9.08 -0.28 -18.37
C SER A 12 8.30 -0.73 -17.12
N LEU A 13 8.17 0.11 -16.09
CA LEU A 13 7.23 -0.13 -14.98
C LEU A 13 5.77 -0.24 -15.42
N GLY A 14 5.36 0.59 -16.39
CA GLY A 14 4.04 0.48 -17.01
C GLY A 14 3.88 -0.85 -17.73
N LEU A 15 4.84 -1.17 -18.61
CA LEU A 15 4.83 -2.39 -19.42
C LEU A 15 4.79 -3.67 -18.57
N GLY A 16 5.57 -3.75 -17.49
CA GLY A 16 5.56 -4.90 -16.60
C GLY A 16 4.18 -5.13 -15.97
N THR A 17 3.54 -4.07 -15.46
CA THR A 17 2.17 -4.17 -14.93
C THR A 17 1.13 -4.52 -15.99
N THR A 18 1.19 -3.95 -17.19
CA THR A 18 0.22 -4.26 -18.24
C THR A 18 0.36 -5.70 -18.74
N LEU A 19 1.58 -6.23 -18.81
CA LEU A 19 1.83 -7.63 -19.14
C LEU A 19 1.19 -8.57 -18.12
N THR A 20 1.27 -8.24 -16.83
CA THR A 20 0.58 -9.04 -15.80
C THR A 20 -0.94 -8.98 -15.89
N PHE A 21 -1.51 -7.85 -16.30
CA PHE A 21 -2.97 -7.72 -16.42
C PHE A 21 -3.53 -8.49 -17.62
N ILE A 22 -2.79 -8.51 -18.73
CA ILE A 22 -3.21 -9.16 -19.98
C ILE A 22 -2.85 -10.66 -19.98
N GLY A 23 -1.83 -11.05 -19.21
CA GLY A 23 -1.26 -12.38 -19.27
C GLY A 23 -2.21 -13.49 -18.84
N SER A 24 -2.48 -14.43 -19.75
CA SER A 24 -3.20 -15.68 -19.48
C SER A 24 -2.27 -16.84 -19.10
N HIS A 25 -1.00 -16.77 -19.50
CA HIS A 25 0.00 -17.80 -19.29
C HIS A 25 0.93 -17.44 -18.12
N TRP A 26 1.22 -18.40 -17.23
CA TRP A 26 2.03 -18.19 -16.03
C TRP A 26 3.40 -17.55 -16.30
N LEU A 27 4.09 -18.01 -17.34
CA LEU A 27 5.40 -17.46 -17.75
C LEU A 27 5.32 -15.96 -18.09
N LEU A 28 4.25 -15.52 -18.77
CA LEU A 28 4.09 -14.13 -19.18
C LEU A 28 3.84 -13.23 -17.96
N VAL A 29 3.01 -13.71 -17.04
CA VAL A 29 2.75 -13.04 -15.75
C VAL A 29 4.03 -12.95 -14.92
N TRP A 30 4.82 -14.03 -14.84
CA TRP A 30 6.12 -14.01 -14.17
C TRP A 30 7.07 -13.00 -14.80
N MET A 31 7.17 -12.96 -16.13
CA MET A 31 8.02 -11.98 -16.84
C MET A 31 7.57 -10.54 -16.56
N GLY A 32 6.27 -10.27 -16.53
CA GLY A 32 5.75 -8.94 -16.17
C GLY A 32 6.14 -8.51 -14.75
N LEU A 33 6.09 -9.43 -13.79
CA LEU A 33 6.56 -9.18 -12.43
C LEU A 33 8.08 -8.92 -12.36
N GLU A 34 8.88 -9.62 -13.15
CA GLU A 34 10.34 -9.40 -13.18
C GLU A 34 10.74 -8.09 -13.87
N ILE A 35 10.01 -7.69 -14.92
CA ILE A 35 10.22 -6.37 -15.52
C ILE A 35 9.93 -5.27 -14.48
N ASN A 36 8.89 -5.44 -13.66
CA ASN A 36 8.57 -4.49 -12.59
C ASN A 36 9.66 -4.41 -11.50
N THR A 37 10.24 -5.55 -11.09
CA THR A 37 11.32 -5.58 -10.09
C THR A 37 12.57 -4.92 -10.62
N LEU A 38 12.98 -5.24 -11.85
CA LEU A 38 14.19 -4.69 -12.47
C LEU A 38 14.04 -3.19 -12.77
N ALA A 39 12.86 -2.74 -13.21
CA ALA A 39 12.63 -1.34 -13.56
C ALA A 39 12.65 -0.39 -12.34
N ILE A 40 12.23 -0.85 -11.15
CA ILE A 40 12.21 0.02 -9.96
C ILE A 40 13.58 0.16 -9.27
N ILE A 41 14.49 -0.81 -9.41
CA ILE A 41 15.78 -0.79 -8.70
C ILE A 41 16.59 0.49 -8.97
N PRO A 42 16.78 0.95 -10.22
CA PRO A 42 17.53 2.19 -10.47
C PRO A 42 16.83 3.43 -9.91
N LEU A 43 15.49 3.44 -9.86
CA LEU A 43 14.73 4.55 -9.27
C LEU A 43 15.00 4.65 -7.77
N MET A 44 15.15 3.52 -7.09
CA MET A 44 15.43 3.48 -5.66
C MET A 44 16.83 3.99 -5.28
N ILE A 45 17.85 3.80 -6.13
CA ILE A 45 19.25 4.24 -5.89
C ILE A 45 19.49 5.70 -6.31
N ARG A 46 18.45 6.48 -6.64
CA ARG A 46 18.59 7.82 -7.22
C ARG A 46 19.54 8.78 -6.48
N GLN A 47 19.59 8.74 -5.15
CA GLN A 47 20.44 9.64 -4.34
C GLN A 47 21.86 9.09 -4.07
N HIS A 48 22.17 7.85 -4.48
CA HIS A 48 23.44 7.17 -4.23
C HIS A 48 23.90 7.15 -2.76
N HIS A 49 23.00 7.34 -1.81
CA HIS A 49 23.29 7.27 -0.38
C HIS A 49 23.41 5.80 0.07
N PRO A 50 24.34 5.44 0.99
CA PRO A 50 24.51 4.05 1.44
C PRO A 50 23.21 3.42 1.96
N ARG A 51 22.36 4.21 2.63
CA ARG A 51 21.05 3.74 3.09
C ARG A 51 20.07 3.42 1.95
N ALA A 52 20.13 4.15 0.84
CA ALA A 52 19.33 3.83 -0.34
C ALA A 52 19.83 2.53 -0.97
N VAL A 53 21.15 2.33 -1.06
CA VAL A 53 21.75 1.09 -1.56
C VAL A 53 21.34 -0.11 -0.68
N GLU A 54 21.44 -0.01 0.64
CA GLU A 54 20.98 -1.07 1.56
C GLU A 54 19.48 -1.38 1.41
N ALA A 55 18.64 -0.35 1.25
CA ALA A 55 17.22 -0.55 0.99
C ALA A 55 16.99 -1.29 -0.34
N THR A 56 17.75 -0.95 -1.38
CA THR A 56 17.62 -1.62 -2.68
C THR A 56 18.09 -3.06 -2.68
N THR A 57 19.15 -3.39 -1.95
CA THR A 57 19.62 -4.78 -1.84
C THR A 57 18.60 -5.63 -1.08
N LYS A 58 18.02 -5.11 0.01
CA LYS A 58 16.92 -5.77 0.73
C LYS A 58 15.69 -5.99 -0.16
N TYR A 59 15.30 -4.99 -0.94
CA TYR A 59 14.19 -5.11 -1.89
C TYR A 59 14.50 -6.15 -2.98
N PHE A 60 15.71 -6.13 -3.56
CA PHE A 60 16.08 -7.06 -4.62
C PHE A 60 16.06 -8.51 -4.15
N ILE A 61 16.70 -8.81 -3.01
CA ILE A 61 16.76 -10.18 -2.47
C ILE A 61 15.36 -10.71 -2.17
N THR A 62 14.52 -9.90 -1.53
CA THR A 62 13.15 -10.30 -1.20
C THR A 62 12.32 -10.50 -2.46
N GLN A 63 12.36 -9.59 -3.43
CA GLN A 63 11.55 -9.72 -4.63
C GLN A 63 12.02 -10.82 -5.59
N ALA A 64 13.32 -11.09 -5.65
CA ALA A 64 13.91 -12.19 -6.42
C ALA A 64 13.58 -13.55 -5.81
N THR A 65 13.60 -13.68 -4.49
CA THR A 65 13.14 -14.91 -3.82
C THR A 65 11.65 -15.15 -4.04
N ALA A 66 10.84 -14.09 -3.98
CA ALA A 66 9.40 -14.19 -4.29
C ALA A 66 9.14 -14.62 -5.73
N SER A 67 9.86 -14.08 -6.71
CA SER A 67 9.67 -14.44 -8.11
C SER A 67 10.16 -15.86 -8.42
N ALA A 68 11.27 -16.30 -7.81
CA ALA A 68 11.72 -17.69 -7.90
C ALA A 68 10.70 -18.66 -7.29
N LEU A 69 10.09 -18.33 -6.14
CA LEU A 69 9.02 -19.12 -5.54
C LEU A 69 7.77 -19.18 -6.42
N LEU A 70 7.41 -18.09 -7.09
CA LEU A 70 6.27 -18.05 -8.01
C LEU A 70 6.51 -18.92 -9.25
N LEU A 71 7.72 -18.88 -9.81
CA LEU A 71 8.11 -19.76 -10.92
C LEU A 71 8.14 -21.23 -10.48
N PHE A 72 8.63 -21.51 -9.28
CA PHE A 72 8.57 -22.87 -8.72
C PHE A 72 7.12 -23.35 -8.56
N ALA A 73 6.22 -22.49 -8.08
CA ALA A 73 4.79 -22.79 -8.01
C ALA A 73 4.20 -23.12 -9.39
N SER A 74 4.50 -22.35 -10.43
CA SER A 74 3.97 -22.62 -11.77
C SER A 74 4.54 -23.89 -12.40
N ILE A 75 5.83 -24.20 -12.22
CA ILE A 75 6.43 -25.45 -12.69
C ILE A 75 5.81 -26.66 -11.98
N THR A 76 5.62 -26.59 -10.65
CA THR A 76 4.98 -27.70 -9.93
C THR A 76 3.54 -27.94 -10.39
N ASN A 77 2.81 -26.88 -10.73
CA ASN A 77 1.47 -27.00 -11.32
C ASN A 77 1.54 -27.68 -12.69
N ALA A 78 2.36 -27.15 -13.60
CA ALA A 78 2.53 -27.66 -14.95
C ALA A 78 3.05 -29.10 -14.98
N TRP A 79 3.88 -29.49 -14.00
CA TRP A 79 4.35 -30.88 -13.87
C TRP A 79 3.21 -31.84 -13.51
N THR A 80 2.23 -31.38 -12.72
CA THR A 80 1.09 -32.21 -12.32
C THR A 80 -0.09 -32.20 -13.30
N SER A 81 -0.42 -31.06 -13.90
CA SER A 81 -1.58 -30.90 -14.79
C SER A 81 -1.23 -30.84 -16.28
N GLY A 82 0.02 -30.53 -16.63
CA GLY A 82 0.44 -30.27 -18.01
C GLY A 82 0.05 -28.87 -18.53
N GLU A 83 -0.62 -28.06 -17.72
CA GLU A 83 -1.17 -26.77 -18.13
C GLU A 83 -0.39 -25.57 -17.58
N TRP A 84 -0.37 -24.51 -18.38
CA TRP A 84 0.29 -23.25 -18.05
C TRP A 84 -0.66 -22.06 -17.95
N SER A 85 -1.97 -22.30 -18.04
CA SER A 85 -2.99 -21.28 -17.84
C SER A 85 -3.00 -20.82 -16.38
N LEU A 86 -3.26 -19.52 -16.17
CA LEU A 86 -3.29 -18.94 -14.84
C LEU A 86 -4.46 -19.49 -14.00
N THR A 87 -5.59 -19.74 -14.64
CA THR A 87 -6.86 -20.12 -14.00
C THR A 87 -6.93 -21.57 -13.57
N GLU A 88 -5.98 -22.41 -13.97
CA GLU A 88 -6.01 -23.86 -13.70
C GLU A 88 -4.87 -24.25 -12.75
N MET A 89 -4.89 -23.67 -11.54
CA MET A 89 -4.07 -24.16 -10.42
C MET A 89 -4.84 -25.24 -9.64
N THR A 90 -4.69 -26.49 -10.07
CA THR A 90 -5.40 -27.63 -9.48
C THR A 90 -4.69 -28.20 -8.25
N ASN A 91 -3.36 -28.08 -8.18
CA ASN A 91 -2.58 -28.63 -7.08
C ASN A 91 -2.60 -27.68 -5.87
N PRO A 92 -3.09 -28.10 -4.68
CA PRO A 92 -3.14 -27.23 -3.50
C PRO A 92 -1.75 -26.77 -3.06
N THR A 93 -0.70 -27.57 -3.29
CA THR A 93 0.66 -27.17 -2.91
C THR A 93 1.17 -26.03 -3.78
N SER A 94 0.91 -26.06 -5.10
CA SER A 94 1.27 -24.98 -6.01
C SER A 94 0.50 -23.69 -5.67
N ALA A 95 -0.79 -23.78 -5.34
CA ALA A 95 -1.60 -22.64 -4.91
C ALA A 95 -1.06 -22.02 -3.61
N THR A 96 -0.66 -22.83 -2.63
CA THR A 96 -0.04 -22.31 -1.39
C THR A 96 1.31 -21.65 -1.64
N LEU A 97 2.16 -22.23 -2.50
CA LEU A 97 3.44 -21.63 -2.88
C LEU A 97 3.24 -20.30 -3.60
N ALA A 98 2.31 -20.24 -4.56
CA ALA A 98 1.95 -19.00 -5.26
C ALA A 98 1.45 -17.92 -4.28
N LEU A 99 0.60 -18.30 -3.32
CA LEU A 99 0.12 -17.38 -2.28
C LEU A 99 1.25 -16.87 -1.39
N THR A 100 2.17 -17.73 -0.94
CA THR A 100 3.34 -17.29 -0.15
C THR A 100 4.26 -16.38 -0.95
N ALA A 101 4.46 -16.64 -2.23
CA ALA A 101 5.25 -15.79 -3.12
C ALA A 101 4.63 -14.40 -3.28
N LEU A 102 3.31 -14.33 -3.57
CA LEU A 102 2.58 -13.06 -3.69
C LEU A 102 2.51 -12.31 -2.34
N ALA A 103 2.35 -13.03 -1.24
CA ALA A 103 2.42 -12.48 0.11
C ALA A 103 3.78 -11.82 0.39
N LEU A 104 4.87 -12.44 -0.07
CA LEU A 104 6.22 -11.87 0.03
C LEU A 104 6.35 -10.60 -0.82
N LYS A 105 5.86 -10.62 -2.07
CA LYS A 105 5.91 -9.46 -2.98
C LYS A 105 5.17 -8.24 -2.43
N ILE A 106 3.99 -8.45 -1.85
CA ILE A 106 3.13 -7.39 -1.32
C ILE A 106 3.57 -6.94 0.09
N GLY A 107 4.27 -7.81 0.84
CA GLY A 107 4.75 -7.52 2.19
C GLY A 107 3.73 -7.84 3.28
N LEU A 108 3.00 -8.95 3.15
CA LEU A 108 2.10 -9.45 4.20
C LEU A 108 2.88 -10.05 5.36
N ALA A 109 2.32 -10.03 6.57
CA ALA A 109 2.92 -10.71 7.70
C ALA A 109 2.82 -12.24 7.55
N PRO A 110 3.84 -13.01 7.95
CA PRO A 110 5.08 -12.60 8.65
C PRO A 110 6.18 -12.02 7.74
N LEU A 111 6.03 -12.08 6.42
CA LEU A 111 7.03 -11.67 5.41
C LEU A 111 7.17 -10.14 5.21
N HIS A 112 6.60 -9.36 6.11
CA HIS A 112 6.50 -7.89 6.04
C HIS A 112 7.78 -7.12 6.41
N PHE A 113 8.80 -7.78 6.99
CA PHE A 113 9.96 -7.13 7.60
C PHE A 113 10.75 -6.21 6.66
N TRP A 114 10.75 -6.51 5.36
CA TRP A 114 11.45 -5.71 4.38
C TRP A 114 10.81 -4.33 4.15
N LEU A 115 9.48 -4.24 4.25
CA LEU A 115 8.72 -3.09 3.77
C LEU A 115 9.03 -1.81 4.59
N PRO A 116 9.05 -1.81 5.95
CA PRO A 116 9.41 -0.63 6.73
C PRO A 116 10.85 -0.16 6.53
N GLU A 117 11.79 -1.09 6.32
CA GLU A 117 13.20 -0.75 6.14
C GLU A 117 13.48 -0.15 4.77
N VAL A 118 12.89 -0.75 3.73
CA VAL A 118 13.00 -0.25 2.36
C VAL A 118 12.37 1.13 2.27
N LEU A 119 11.13 1.32 2.71
CA LEU A 119 10.47 2.63 2.67
C LEU A 119 11.25 3.71 3.44
N GLN A 120 11.91 3.37 4.54
CA GLN A 120 12.71 4.35 5.28
C GLN A 120 13.92 4.85 4.50
N GLY A 121 14.57 4.01 3.70
CA GLY A 121 15.75 4.35 2.90
C GLY A 121 15.46 5.05 1.58
N LEU A 122 14.18 5.13 1.18
CA LEU A 122 13.74 5.72 -0.08
C LEU A 122 13.28 7.16 0.05
N ASP A 123 13.29 7.85 -1.09
CA ASP A 123 12.68 9.17 -1.27
C ASP A 123 11.15 9.07 -1.21
N LEU A 124 10.47 10.17 -0.86
CA LEU A 124 9.01 10.18 -0.79
C LEU A 124 8.33 9.82 -2.12
N THR A 125 8.93 10.19 -3.26
CA THR A 125 8.38 9.86 -4.59
C THR A 125 8.54 8.38 -4.94
N THR A 126 9.68 7.77 -4.62
CA THR A 126 9.90 6.34 -4.90
C THR A 126 9.18 5.47 -3.88
N GLY A 127 9.08 5.93 -2.63
CA GLY A 127 8.20 5.34 -1.61
C GLY A 127 6.73 5.36 -2.01
N LEU A 128 6.25 6.44 -2.65
CA LEU A 128 4.91 6.47 -3.24
C LEU A 128 4.73 5.34 -4.26
N ILE A 129 5.62 5.25 -5.27
CA ILE A 129 5.56 4.21 -6.31
C ILE A 129 5.58 2.80 -5.71
N LEU A 130 6.44 2.56 -4.71
CA LEU A 130 6.51 1.29 -4.00
C LEU A 130 5.21 0.97 -3.25
N SER A 131 4.62 1.97 -2.60
CA SER A 131 3.42 1.78 -1.76
C SER A 131 2.12 1.65 -2.55
N THR A 132 2.08 2.09 -3.82
CA THR A 132 0.89 2.08 -4.69
C THR A 132 1.09 1.18 -5.92
N TRP A 133 1.98 1.57 -6.83
CA TRP A 133 2.15 0.94 -8.14
C TRP A 133 2.61 -0.52 -8.03
N GLN A 134 3.60 -0.80 -7.18
CA GLN A 134 4.14 -2.15 -7.01
C GLN A 134 3.14 -3.14 -6.39
N LYS A 135 2.02 -2.66 -5.85
CA LYS A 135 0.94 -3.52 -5.35
C LYS A 135 -0.01 -3.97 -6.45
N LEU A 136 -0.14 -3.22 -7.55
CA LEU A 136 -1.15 -3.47 -8.59
C LEU A 136 -1.00 -4.85 -9.24
N ALA A 137 0.20 -5.17 -9.74
CA ALA A 137 0.43 -6.43 -10.45
C ALA A 137 0.22 -7.67 -9.55
N PRO A 138 0.79 -7.76 -8.33
CA PRO A 138 0.50 -8.86 -7.42
C PRO A 138 -0.98 -8.98 -7.03
N PHE A 139 -1.71 -7.86 -6.85
CA PHE A 139 -3.14 -7.90 -6.55
C PHE A 139 -3.98 -8.39 -7.72
N ALA A 140 -3.63 -8.06 -8.97
CA ALA A 140 -4.33 -8.60 -10.13
C ALA A 140 -4.22 -10.13 -10.19
N ILE A 141 -3.05 -10.68 -9.88
CA ILE A 141 -2.85 -12.14 -9.84
C ILE A 141 -3.68 -12.75 -8.70
N LEU A 142 -3.67 -12.14 -7.51
CA LEU A 142 -4.52 -12.60 -6.39
C LEU A 142 -6.02 -12.56 -6.73
N LEU A 143 -6.47 -11.51 -7.41
CA LEU A 143 -7.85 -11.36 -7.89
C LEU A 143 -8.22 -12.37 -8.98
N GLN A 144 -7.28 -12.90 -9.74
CA GLN A 144 -7.54 -13.95 -10.72
C GLN A 144 -7.52 -15.35 -10.08
N LEU A 145 -6.72 -15.54 -9.03
CA LEU A 145 -6.56 -16.82 -8.32
C LEU A 145 -7.50 -17.02 -7.13
N TYR A 146 -8.31 -16.02 -6.76
CA TYR A 146 -9.11 -16.06 -5.53
C TYR A 146 -9.93 -17.35 -5.27
N PRO A 147 -10.53 -18.04 -6.26
CA PRO A 147 -11.33 -19.22 -5.97
C PRO A 147 -10.48 -20.46 -5.66
N LEU A 148 -9.21 -20.46 -6.10
CA LEU A 148 -8.28 -21.59 -5.98
C LEU A 148 -7.44 -21.52 -4.70
N LEU A 149 -7.42 -20.35 -4.05
CA LEU A 149 -6.62 -20.10 -2.87
C LEU A 149 -7.31 -20.65 -1.61
N ASN A 150 -6.50 -21.20 -0.70
CA ASN A 150 -7.01 -21.70 0.58
C ASN A 150 -7.53 -20.53 1.45
N PRO A 151 -8.83 -20.50 1.79
CA PRO A 151 -9.43 -19.40 2.55
C PRO A 151 -8.85 -19.26 3.96
N ASN A 152 -8.52 -20.38 4.62
CA ASN A 152 -7.97 -20.35 5.97
C ASN A 152 -6.59 -19.69 5.99
N LEU A 153 -5.77 -19.95 4.96
CA LEU A 153 -4.44 -19.35 4.84
C LEU A 153 -4.55 -17.85 4.57
N LEU A 154 -5.43 -17.43 3.65
CA LEU A 154 -5.71 -16.01 3.39
C LEU A 154 -6.17 -15.28 4.66
N LEU A 155 -7.12 -15.85 5.38
CA LEU A 155 -7.66 -15.26 6.61
C LEU A 155 -6.58 -15.13 7.69
N SER A 156 -5.73 -16.15 7.88
CA SER A 156 -4.63 -16.10 8.84
C SER A 156 -3.58 -15.03 8.49
N LEU A 157 -3.15 -14.94 7.22
CA LEU A 157 -2.22 -13.90 6.75
C LEU A 157 -2.81 -12.49 6.92
N GLY A 158 -4.10 -12.34 6.59
CA GLY A 158 -4.81 -11.07 6.73
C GLY A 158 -4.93 -10.61 8.18
N ILE A 159 -5.33 -11.50 9.10
CA ILE A 159 -5.40 -11.16 10.53
C ILE A 159 -4.02 -10.84 11.09
N LEU A 160 -3.01 -11.67 10.82
CA LEU A 160 -1.64 -11.43 11.30
C LEU A 160 -1.08 -10.08 10.82
N SER A 161 -1.34 -9.73 9.56
CA SER A 161 -0.89 -8.43 9.02
C SER A 161 -1.63 -7.24 9.63
N THR A 162 -2.92 -7.35 9.95
CA THR A 162 -3.62 -6.29 10.71
C THR A 162 -3.05 -6.10 12.12
N ILE A 163 -2.76 -7.20 12.83
CA ILE A 163 -2.19 -7.16 14.19
C ILE A 163 -0.80 -6.51 14.17
N ILE A 164 0.08 -6.99 13.30
CA ILE A 164 1.47 -6.53 13.21
C ILE A 164 1.54 -5.10 12.66
N GLY A 165 0.68 -4.76 11.69
CA GLY A 165 0.56 -3.40 11.18
C GLY A 165 0.12 -2.40 12.25
N GLY A 166 -0.86 -2.78 13.08
CA GLY A 166 -1.34 -1.96 14.20
C GLY A 166 -0.25 -1.73 15.25
N TRP A 167 0.35 -2.80 15.78
CA TRP A 167 1.34 -2.72 16.86
C TRP A 167 2.66 -2.10 16.39
N GLY A 168 3.14 -2.49 15.21
CA GLY A 168 4.42 -2.01 14.67
C GLY A 168 4.42 -0.50 14.40
N GLY A 169 3.27 0.07 14.02
CA GLY A 169 3.12 1.51 13.76
C GLY A 169 3.25 2.38 15.02
N LEU A 170 2.88 1.87 16.20
CA LEU A 170 2.85 2.65 17.44
C LEU A 170 4.22 3.15 17.88
N ASN A 171 5.30 2.42 17.59
CA ASN A 171 6.63 2.75 18.09
C ASN A 171 7.43 3.65 17.13
N GLN A 172 6.87 4.02 15.98
CA GLN A 172 7.62 4.72 14.94
C GLN A 172 7.45 6.23 15.03
N THR A 173 8.57 6.96 14.88
CA THR A 173 8.60 8.44 14.78
C THR A 173 8.87 8.94 13.35
N GLN A 174 9.27 8.04 12.47
CA GLN A 174 9.54 8.33 11.07
C GLN A 174 8.26 8.17 10.25
N LEU A 175 7.89 9.20 9.50
CA LEU A 175 6.63 9.23 8.73
C LEU A 175 6.57 8.08 7.71
N ARG A 176 7.70 7.75 7.07
CA ARG A 176 7.77 6.66 6.08
C ARG A 176 7.52 5.29 6.72
N LYS A 177 8.01 5.04 7.94
CA LYS A 177 7.73 3.79 8.68
C LYS A 177 6.29 3.73 9.18
N ILE A 178 5.71 4.85 9.61
CA ILE A 178 4.30 4.90 9.99
C ILE A 178 3.42 4.51 8.79
N LEU A 179 3.69 5.10 7.61
CA LEU A 179 3.00 4.76 6.37
C LEU A 179 3.24 3.29 5.97
N ALA A 180 4.46 2.78 6.15
CA ALA A 180 4.79 1.38 5.91
C ALA A 180 3.89 0.42 6.71
N TYR A 181 3.80 0.60 8.03
CA TYR A 181 2.95 -0.24 8.89
C TYR A 181 1.46 -0.07 8.61
N SER A 182 1.02 1.15 8.28
CA SER A 182 -0.34 1.34 7.83
C SER A 182 -0.67 0.62 6.52
N SER A 183 0.32 0.53 5.63
CA SER A 183 0.17 -0.19 4.39
C SER A 183 0.01 -1.69 4.65
N ILE A 184 0.77 -2.25 5.62
CA ILE A 184 0.65 -3.65 6.04
C ILE A 184 -0.72 -3.91 6.67
N ALA A 185 -1.22 -3.00 7.50
CA ALA A 185 -2.55 -3.12 8.09
C ALA A 185 -3.66 -3.11 7.03
N ASN A 186 -3.63 -2.14 6.10
CA ASN A 186 -4.63 -2.04 5.03
C ASN A 186 -4.56 -3.23 4.05
N LEU A 187 -3.37 -3.75 3.78
CA LEU A 187 -3.20 -4.99 3.03
C LEU A 187 -3.87 -6.18 3.73
N GLY A 188 -3.80 -6.25 5.06
CA GLY A 188 -4.48 -7.29 5.83
C GLY A 188 -6.00 -7.28 5.58
N TRP A 189 -6.63 -6.10 5.63
CA TRP A 189 -8.04 -5.94 5.29
C TRP A 189 -8.39 -6.40 3.87
N MET A 190 -7.51 -6.13 2.89
CA MET A 190 -7.72 -6.57 1.51
C MET A 190 -7.63 -8.09 1.39
N ILE A 191 -6.67 -8.74 2.04
CA ILE A 191 -6.46 -10.18 1.90
C ILE A 191 -7.55 -10.99 2.62
N THR A 192 -8.06 -10.51 3.76
CA THR A 192 -9.12 -11.22 4.49
C THR A 192 -10.42 -11.37 3.70
N ILE A 193 -10.77 -10.37 2.88
CA ILE A 193 -12.04 -10.38 2.13
C ILE A 193 -11.90 -10.98 0.72
N LEU A 194 -10.67 -11.23 0.24
CA LEU A 194 -10.37 -11.68 -1.12
C LEU A 194 -11.17 -12.91 -1.55
N HIS A 195 -11.27 -13.92 -0.69
CA HIS A 195 -11.97 -15.15 -1.03
C HIS A 195 -13.50 -14.99 -1.03
N TYR A 196 -14.04 -14.11 -0.18
CA TYR A 196 -15.50 -13.97 0.01
C TYR A 196 -16.12 -12.96 -0.95
N ALA A 197 -15.46 -11.82 -1.16
CA ALA A 197 -15.94 -10.75 -2.02
C ALA A 197 -14.75 -10.03 -2.67
N PRO A 198 -14.22 -10.54 -3.81
CA PRO A 198 -13.07 -9.95 -4.48
C PRO A 198 -13.32 -8.47 -4.86
N ASN A 199 -14.56 -8.11 -5.16
CA ASN A 199 -14.98 -6.75 -5.51
C ASN A 199 -14.67 -5.74 -4.40
N LEU A 200 -14.85 -6.14 -3.14
CA LEU A 200 -14.50 -5.31 -1.98
C LEU A 200 -12.99 -5.15 -1.81
N THR A 201 -12.19 -6.14 -2.21
CA THR A 201 -10.73 -5.96 -2.23
C THR A 201 -10.30 -4.91 -3.24
N LEU A 202 -10.92 -4.92 -4.43
CA LEU A 202 -10.64 -3.95 -5.48
C LEU A 202 -11.03 -2.54 -5.02
N LEU A 203 -12.21 -2.39 -4.43
CA LEU A 203 -12.67 -1.15 -3.82
C LEU A 203 -11.65 -0.62 -2.79
N ASN A 204 -11.24 -1.48 -1.86
CA ASN A 204 -10.29 -1.10 -0.81
C ASN A 204 -8.93 -0.72 -1.40
N LEU A 205 -8.44 -1.45 -2.41
CA LEU A 205 -7.20 -1.14 -3.12
C LEU A 205 -7.25 0.24 -3.77
N ILE A 206 -8.34 0.57 -4.48
CA ILE A 206 -8.53 1.87 -5.15
C ILE A 206 -8.51 3.00 -4.11
N LEU A 207 -9.31 2.88 -3.04
CA LEU A 207 -9.36 3.88 -1.97
C LEU A 207 -8.02 4.03 -1.26
N TYR A 208 -7.34 2.92 -0.98
CA TYR A 208 -6.01 2.93 -0.39
C TYR A 208 -4.98 3.64 -1.29
N ILE A 209 -5.00 3.42 -2.61
CA ILE A 209 -4.10 4.11 -3.54
C ILE A 209 -4.37 5.63 -3.53
N ILE A 210 -5.64 6.04 -3.55
CA ILE A 210 -6.01 7.47 -3.49
C ILE A 210 -5.52 8.09 -2.18
N MET A 211 -5.80 7.48 -1.04
CA MET A 211 -5.42 8.01 0.27
C MET A 211 -3.90 8.03 0.47
N THR A 212 -3.16 7.00 0.06
CA THR A 212 -1.69 7.01 0.15
C THR A 212 -1.06 8.02 -0.79
N LEU A 213 -1.61 8.19 -2.00
CA LEU A 213 -1.17 9.22 -2.92
C LEU A 213 -1.32 10.64 -2.32
N THR A 214 -2.45 10.94 -1.69
CA THR A 214 -2.62 12.24 -1.00
C THR A 214 -1.57 12.46 0.08
N THR A 215 -1.38 11.49 0.98
CA THR A 215 -0.47 11.65 2.13
C THR A 215 0.99 11.79 1.72
N PHE A 216 1.47 11.01 0.75
CA PHE A 216 2.84 11.17 0.23
C PHE A 216 3.05 12.51 -0.49
N LEU A 217 2.06 12.98 -1.26
CA LEU A 217 2.14 14.29 -1.90
C LEU A 217 2.17 15.44 -0.88
N LEU A 218 1.36 15.35 0.18
CA LEU A 218 1.36 16.32 1.29
C LEU A 218 2.72 16.36 2.00
N PHE A 219 3.28 15.19 2.34
CA PHE A 219 4.60 15.11 2.97
C PHE A 219 5.71 15.64 2.07
N LYS A 220 5.57 15.46 0.75
CA LYS A 220 6.50 16.03 -0.23
C LYS A 220 6.43 17.56 -0.26
N ILE A 221 5.24 18.14 -0.21
CA ILE A 221 5.06 19.61 -0.19
C ILE A 221 5.61 20.22 1.09
N PHE A 222 5.43 19.56 2.24
CA PHE A 222 6.04 20.01 3.50
C PHE A 222 7.54 19.72 3.60
N ASN A 223 8.07 18.87 2.73
CA ASN A 223 9.44 18.34 2.79
C ASN A 223 9.80 17.80 4.18
N SER A 224 8.86 17.08 4.81
CA SER A 224 8.99 16.57 6.18
C SER A 224 9.02 15.05 6.20
N THR A 225 9.93 14.46 6.97
CA THR A 225 10.12 13.00 7.06
C THR A 225 9.96 12.45 8.46
N LYS A 226 10.02 13.31 9.49
CA LYS A 226 9.85 12.99 10.91
C LYS A 226 8.64 13.72 11.50
N ILE A 227 8.05 13.18 12.56
CA ILE A 227 6.93 13.82 13.30
C ILE A 227 7.28 15.26 13.71
N ASN A 228 8.47 15.48 14.29
CA ASN A 228 8.87 16.82 14.74
C ASN A 228 9.01 17.82 13.59
N SER A 229 9.41 17.37 12.40
CA SER A 229 9.53 18.25 11.22
C SER A 229 8.18 18.66 10.66
N ILE A 230 7.20 17.74 10.67
CA ILE A 230 5.85 18.04 10.17
C ILE A 230 5.04 18.90 11.15
N ALA A 231 5.41 18.93 12.44
CA ALA A 231 4.75 19.77 13.43
C ALA A 231 4.79 21.27 13.10
N SER A 232 5.83 21.72 12.40
CA SER A 232 5.94 23.10 11.95
C SER A 232 5.03 23.46 10.76
N SER A 233 4.38 22.47 10.14
CA SER A 233 3.59 22.67 8.91
C SER A 233 2.37 23.58 9.09
N SER A 234 1.70 23.55 10.25
CA SER A 234 0.53 24.38 10.56
C SER A 234 0.82 25.87 10.42
N THR A 235 2.02 26.29 10.84
CA THR A 235 2.45 27.70 10.77
C THR A 235 2.94 28.14 9.39
N LYS A 236 3.35 27.20 8.52
CA LYS A 236 3.72 27.50 7.14
C LYS A 236 2.50 27.62 6.24
N SER A 237 1.58 26.67 6.36
CA SER A 237 0.40 26.57 5.50
C SER A 237 -0.75 25.90 6.27
N PRO A 238 -1.60 26.67 6.96
CA PRO A 238 -2.64 26.11 7.82
C PRO A 238 -3.66 25.28 7.03
N LEU A 239 -4.03 25.71 5.82
CA LEU A 239 -5.00 24.97 4.99
C LEU A 239 -4.51 23.56 4.63
N LEU A 240 -3.27 23.43 4.16
CA LEU A 240 -2.71 22.11 3.84
C LEU A 240 -2.61 21.23 5.07
N SER A 241 -2.33 21.81 6.24
CA SER A 241 -2.29 21.05 7.49
C SER A 241 -3.68 20.48 7.84
N ILE A 242 -4.77 21.22 7.64
CA ILE A 242 -6.14 20.70 7.82
C ILE A 242 -6.42 19.56 6.83
N ILE A 243 -5.99 19.69 5.57
CA ILE A 243 -6.12 18.61 4.59
C ILE A 243 -5.34 17.37 5.05
N THR A 244 -4.14 17.54 5.62
CA THR A 244 -3.36 16.39 6.11
C THR A 244 -4.05 15.68 7.27
N LEU A 245 -4.59 16.43 8.23
CA LEU A 245 -5.42 15.89 9.30
C LEU A 245 -6.54 15.01 8.72
N LEU A 246 -7.35 15.56 7.81
CA LEU A 246 -8.51 14.84 7.23
C LEU A 246 -8.07 13.58 6.46
N THR A 247 -6.97 13.63 5.71
CA THR A 247 -6.44 12.45 4.98
C THR A 247 -5.88 11.36 5.90
N LEU A 248 -5.29 11.73 7.04
CA LEU A 248 -4.77 10.75 8.02
C LEU A 248 -5.92 10.07 8.77
N LEU A 249 -6.97 10.83 9.11
CA LEU A 249 -8.19 10.29 9.70
C LEU A 249 -8.95 9.41 8.71
N SER A 250 -8.91 9.72 7.40
CA SER A 250 -9.52 8.85 6.39
C SER A 250 -8.77 7.53 6.25
N LEU A 251 -7.43 7.52 6.27
CA LEU A 251 -6.65 6.27 6.37
C LEU A 251 -6.98 5.46 7.64
N GLY A 252 -7.23 6.15 8.76
CA GLY A 252 -7.72 5.54 10.01
C GLY A 252 -9.11 4.92 9.87
N GLY A 253 -9.92 5.38 8.92
CA GLY A 253 -11.26 4.88 8.66
C GLY A 253 -12.27 5.38 9.70
N LEU A 254 -12.27 6.68 10.01
CA LEU A 254 -13.29 7.29 10.86
C LEU A 254 -14.56 7.63 10.05
N PRO A 255 -15.78 7.35 10.57
CA PRO A 255 -16.98 7.99 10.05
C PRO A 255 -16.85 9.48 10.36
N PRO A 256 -16.97 10.45 9.42
CA PRO A 256 -17.70 10.51 8.14
C PRO A 256 -16.84 10.46 6.85
N LEU A 257 -15.59 10.00 6.92
CA LEU A 257 -14.62 10.08 5.83
C LEU A 257 -14.65 8.85 4.90
N SER A 258 -14.12 8.97 3.68
CA SER A 258 -14.23 7.89 2.68
C SER A 258 -13.53 6.59 3.06
N GLY A 259 -12.43 6.62 3.82
CA GLY A 259 -11.74 5.39 4.24
C GLY A 259 -12.50 4.55 5.28
N PHE A 260 -13.62 5.04 5.83
CA PHE A 260 -14.53 4.22 6.63
C PHE A 260 -15.31 3.22 5.75
N MET A 261 -15.66 3.61 4.53
CA MET A 261 -16.45 2.80 3.59
C MET A 261 -15.93 1.36 3.42
N PRO A 262 -14.66 1.11 3.05
CA PRO A 262 -14.19 -0.24 2.78
C PRO A 262 -14.16 -1.09 4.05
N LYS A 263 -13.73 -0.52 5.19
CA LYS A 263 -13.69 -1.25 6.47
C LYS A 263 -15.09 -1.66 6.92
N TRP A 264 -16.06 -0.75 6.79
CA TRP A 264 -17.45 -1.03 7.12
C TRP A 264 -18.04 -2.13 6.24
N LEU A 265 -17.90 -2.04 4.92
CA LEU A 265 -18.41 -3.05 3.99
C LEU A 265 -17.74 -4.42 4.18
N ILE A 266 -16.44 -4.45 4.45
CA ILE A 266 -15.72 -5.70 4.74
C ILE A 266 -16.26 -6.34 6.02
N LEU A 267 -16.46 -5.58 7.10
CA LEU A 267 -17.06 -6.11 8.33
C LEU A 267 -18.46 -6.65 8.09
N GLN A 268 -19.27 -5.96 7.27
CA GLN A 268 -20.60 -6.42 6.92
C GLN A 268 -20.55 -7.78 6.20
N GLU A 269 -19.69 -7.96 5.20
CA GLU A 269 -19.57 -9.25 4.51
C GLU A 269 -19.03 -10.36 5.41
N LEU A 270 -18.05 -10.08 6.28
CA LEU A 270 -17.55 -11.07 7.24
C LEU A 270 -18.65 -11.54 8.20
N THR A 271 -19.53 -10.63 8.65
CA THR A 271 -20.67 -11.02 9.50
C THR A 271 -21.72 -11.83 8.76
N LYS A 272 -21.98 -11.56 7.47
CA LYS A 272 -22.88 -12.37 6.64
C LYS A 272 -22.37 -13.81 6.49
N GLN A 273 -21.05 -14.00 6.40
CA GLN A 273 -20.40 -15.30 6.32
C GLN A 273 -20.22 -15.99 7.69
N SER A 274 -20.84 -15.49 8.76
CA SER A 274 -20.74 -16.00 10.14
C SER A 274 -19.34 -15.94 10.79
N LEU A 275 -18.40 -15.17 10.23
CA LEU A 275 -17.02 -15.03 10.73
C LEU A 275 -16.90 -13.90 11.77
N PHE A 276 -17.62 -14.04 12.88
CA PHE A 276 -17.66 -13.01 13.93
C PHE A 276 -16.31 -12.78 14.60
N ILE A 277 -15.57 -13.85 14.92
CA ILE A 277 -14.29 -13.76 15.65
C ILE A 277 -13.24 -12.97 14.83
N PRO A 278 -12.96 -13.30 13.54
CA PRO A 278 -12.07 -12.50 12.69
C PRO A 278 -12.50 -11.04 12.58
N ALA A 279 -13.80 -10.77 12.41
CA ALA A 279 -14.33 -9.42 12.28
C ALA A 279 -14.05 -8.56 13.52
N ILE A 280 -14.26 -9.11 14.72
CA ILE A 280 -14.00 -8.41 15.98
C ILE A 280 -12.50 -8.10 16.13
N ILE A 281 -11.63 -9.09 15.86
CA ILE A 281 -10.17 -8.90 15.95
C ILE A 281 -9.73 -7.78 15.01
N MET A 282 -10.17 -7.81 13.75
CA MET A 282 -9.81 -6.79 12.76
C MET A 282 -10.31 -5.40 13.15
N ALA A 283 -11.56 -5.29 13.63
CA ALA A 283 -12.12 -4.02 14.10
C ALA A 283 -11.31 -3.42 15.25
N LEU A 284 -10.91 -4.23 16.24
CA LEU A 284 -10.06 -3.79 17.35
C LEU A 284 -8.67 -3.38 16.88
N MET A 285 -8.06 -4.12 15.94
CA MET A 285 -6.76 -3.77 15.38
C MET A 285 -6.79 -2.49 14.52
N ALA A 286 -7.92 -2.17 13.88
CA ALA A 286 -8.08 -0.88 13.21
C ALA A 286 -8.04 0.30 14.18
N LEU A 287 -8.55 0.16 15.41
CA LEU A 287 -8.45 1.22 16.43
C LEU A 287 -7.00 1.50 16.83
N LEU A 288 -6.16 0.47 16.92
CA LEU A 288 -4.72 0.65 17.15
C LEU A 288 -4.06 1.43 16.00
N SER A 289 -4.47 1.16 14.76
CA SER A 289 -3.96 1.91 13.61
C SER A 289 -4.37 3.39 13.65
N LEU A 290 -5.61 3.64 14.07
CA LEU A 290 -6.16 4.98 14.23
C LEU A 290 -5.42 5.77 15.32
N PHE A 291 -4.97 5.12 16.41
CA PHE A 291 -4.27 5.80 17.49
C PHE A 291 -2.95 6.45 17.04
N PHE A 292 -2.12 5.77 16.22
CA PHE A 292 -0.89 6.40 15.75
C PHE A 292 -1.16 7.53 14.73
N TYR A 293 -2.28 7.47 13.99
CA TYR A 293 -2.70 8.58 13.14
C TYR A 293 -3.18 9.78 13.96
N LEU A 294 -3.93 9.56 15.04
CA LEU A 294 -4.31 10.62 15.97
C LEU A 294 -3.08 11.30 16.56
N ARG A 295 -2.06 10.52 16.95
CA ARG A 295 -0.78 11.08 17.43
C ARG A 295 -0.14 12.01 16.41
N LEU A 296 -0.19 11.64 15.13
CA LEU A 296 0.34 12.46 14.04
C LEU A 296 -0.51 13.72 13.84
N CYS A 297 -1.83 13.60 13.90
CA CYS A 297 -2.78 14.71 13.87
C CYS A 297 -2.53 15.73 14.99
N TYR A 298 -2.29 15.24 16.22
CA TYR A 298 -1.94 16.08 17.36
C TYR A 298 -0.67 16.88 17.10
N ALA A 299 0.37 16.21 16.61
CA ALA A 299 1.65 16.87 16.34
C ALA A 299 1.57 17.89 15.20
N THR A 300 0.70 17.69 14.19
CA THR A 300 0.66 18.56 13.00
C THR A 300 -0.27 19.75 13.12
N THR A 301 -1.45 19.56 13.70
CA THR A 301 -2.58 20.52 13.54
C THR A 301 -3.28 20.87 14.84
N LEU A 302 -3.61 19.86 15.67
CA LEU A 302 -4.43 20.10 16.86
C LEU A 302 -3.64 20.83 17.96
N THR A 303 -2.31 20.71 17.96
CA THR A 303 -1.44 21.46 18.87
C THR A 303 -0.42 22.27 18.08
N MET A 304 -0.01 23.41 18.63
CA MET A 304 1.06 24.23 18.07
C MET A 304 2.35 23.96 18.82
N ASN A 305 3.34 23.41 18.10
CA ASN A 305 4.68 23.17 18.63
C ASN A 305 5.58 24.41 18.51
N PRO A 306 6.61 24.54 19.37
CA PRO A 306 7.54 25.65 19.29
C PRO A 306 8.31 25.62 17.97
N ASN A 307 8.30 26.75 17.25
CA ASN A 307 8.97 26.90 15.96
C ASN A 307 10.30 27.66 16.07
N PRO A 308 11.30 27.33 15.24
CA PRO A 308 12.53 28.10 15.17
C PRO A 308 12.29 29.48 14.54
N THR A 309 13.05 30.49 14.97
CA THR A 309 12.97 31.89 14.49
C THR A 309 13.15 32.01 12.96
N ASN A 310 13.95 31.13 12.36
CA ASN A 310 14.20 31.07 10.92
C ASN A 310 12.93 30.77 10.10
N MET A 311 11.84 30.32 10.72
CA MET A 311 10.57 30.02 10.05
C MET A 311 9.96 31.24 9.34
N SER A 312 10.15 32.44 9.90
CA SER A 312 9.62 33.70 9.36
C SER A 312 10.05 33.97 7.91
N SER A 313 11.25 33.51 7.53
CA SER A 313 11.76 33.63 6.16
C SER A 313 10.93 32.82 5.15
N SER A 314 10.46 31.63 5.57
CA SER A 314 9.69 30.72 4.71
C SER A 314 8.28 31.23 4.39
N TRP A 315 7.74 32.15 5.20
CA TRP A 315 6.43 32.76 4.96
C TRP A 315 6.41 33.66 3.72
N ARG A 316 7.57 34.18 3.32
CA ARG A 316 7.67 35.06 2.14
C ARG A 316 7.69 34.28 0.83
N THR A 317 8.08 33.00 0.87
CA THR A 317 8.22 32.16 -0.33
C THR A 317 6.93 31.39 -0.62
N LYS A 318 6.38 31.56 -1.82
CA LYS A 318 5.24 30.76 -2.29
C LYS A 318 5.73 29.41 -2.85
N PRO A 319 5.12 28.28 -2.47
CA PRO A 319 5.50 26.98 -3.03
C PRO A 319 5.02 26.86 -4.49
N ASN A 320 5.94 26.59 -5.42
CA ASN A 320 5.65 26.27 -6.83
C ASN A 320 5.60 24.75 -7.01
N HIS A 321 4.51 24.11 -6.58
CA HIS A 321 4.26 22.69 -6.85
C HIS A 321 2.93 22.53 -7.60
N PRO A 322 2.86 21.64 -8.61
CA PRO A 322 1.60 21.36 -9.30
C PRO A 322 0.61 20.74 -8.32
N THR A 323 -0.42 21.50 -7.96
CA THR A 323 -1.39 21.14 -6.92
C THR A 323 -2.60 20.37 -7.42
N LEU A 324 -2.82 20.27 -8.73
CA LEU A 324 -4.05 19.70 -9.29
C LEU A 324 -4.27 18.24 -8.84
N ILE A 325 -3.25 17.39 -8.99
CA ILE A 325 -3.33 15.98 -8.58
C ILE A 325 -3.56 15.84 -7.07
N LEU A 326 -2.96 16.73 -6.27
CA LEU A 326 -3.18 16.72 -4.82
C LEU A 326 -4.62 17.08 -4.49
N LEU A 327 -5.17 18.16 -5.08
CA LEU A 327 -6.53 18.59 -4.76
C LEU A 327 -7.56 17.54 -5.17
N THR A 328 -7.44 16.96 -6.37
CA THR A 328 -8.39 15.94 -6.82
C THR A 328 -8.32 14.68 -5.98
N SER A 329 -7.12 14.23 -5.62
CA SER A 329 -6.99 13.06 -4.73
C SER A 329 -7.45 13.37 -3.31
N ALA A 330 -7.22 14.58 -2.79
CA ALA A 330 -7.66 14.99 -1.46
C ALA A 330 -9.19 15.04 -1.35
N THR A 331 -9.88 15.60 -2.34
CA THR A 331 -11.35 15.63 -2.34
C THR A 331 -11.94 14.22 -2.37
N LEU A 332 -11.39 13.32 -3.21
CA LEU A 332 -11.79 11.90 -3.26
C LEU A 332 -11.52 11.17 -1.92
N SER A 333 -10.40 11.49 -1.24
CA SER A 333 -10.06 10.86 0.04
C SER A 333 -10.93 11.30 1.23
N ILE A 334 -11.76 12.34 1.06
CA ILE A 334 -12.56 12.92 2.14
C ILE A 334 -14.06 12.73 1.87
N LEU A 335 -14.53 13.09 0.67
CA LEU A 335 -15.96 13.32 0.39
C LEU A 335 -16.66 12.14 -0.33
N LEU A 336 -16.02 10.97 -0.44
CA LEU A 336 -16.58 9.85 -1.21
C LEU A 336 -17.69 9.05 -0.48
N LEU A 337 -17.80 9.17 0.84
CA LEU A 337 -18.71 8.35 1.66
C LEU A 337 -20.20 8.42 1.25
N PRO A 338 -20.81 9.56 0.90
CA PRO A 338 -22.20 9.57 0.45
C PRO A 338 -22.42 8.84 -0.89
N LEU A 339 -21.37 8.63 -1.69
CA LEU A 339 -21.43 7.92 -2.97
C LEU A 339 -21.21 6.40 -2.81
N THR A 340 -21.26 5.88 -1.58
CA THR A 340 -21.11 4.45 -1.30
C THR A 340 -21.99 3.53 -2.16
N PRO A 341 -23.31 3.75 -2.36
CA PRO A 341 -24.13 2.83 -3.14
C PRO A 341 -23.73 2.84 -4.62
N THR A 342 -23.43 4.01 -5.18
CA THR A 342 -23.03 4.14 -6.59
C THR A 342 -21.70 3.46 -6.86
N ILE A 343 -20.74 3.56 -5.94
CA ILE A 343 -19.43 2.95 -6.09
C ILE A 343 -19.51 1.42 -5.95
N PHE A 344 -20.34 0.94 -5.03
CA PHE A 344 -20.56 -0.49 -4.86
C PHE A 344 -21.18 -1.13 -6.11
N MET A 345 -22.06 -0.43 -6.82
CA MET A 345 -22.61 -0.89 -8.10
C MET A 345 -21.59 -0.87 -9.26
N LEU A 346 -20.59 0.02 -9.20
CA LEU A 346 -19.56 0.13 -10.26
C LEU A 346 -18.47 -0.95 -10.14
N THR A 347 -18.29 -1.54 -8.96
CA THR A 347 -17.37 -2.66 -8.78
C THR A 347 -18.06 -3.95 -9.24
N PRO A 348 -17.59 -4.58 -10.33
CA PRO A 348 -18.21 -5.78 -10.91
C PRO A 348 -18.05 -6.96 -9.98
#